data_AF-A0A318BD69-F1
#
_entry.id   AF-A0A318BD69-F1
#
_cell.length_a   1.000
_cell.length_b   1.000
_cell.length_c   1.000
_cell.angle_alpha   90.00
_cell.angle_beta   90.00
_cell.angle_gamma   90.00
#
_symmetry.space_group_name_H-M   'P 1'
#
loop_
_entity.id
_entity.type
_entity.pdbx_description
1 polymer ?
#
loop_
_entity_poly.entity_id
_entity_poly.type
_entity_poly.pdbx_seq_one_letter_code
_entity_poly.pdbx_strand_id
1 'polypeptide(L)'
;MISVILPAVAPGPASVHVLAQLLAHLVPAAVDGLVKEVVIAGPVEPGLDALIEDSGARFVAASGDRGALLAAGAAVARGDWILALD
;
A
#
# COMPACT_ATOMS: atom_id res chain seq x y z
N MET A 1 -7.00 -12.78 8.78
CA MET A 1 -5.75 -11.97 8.80
C MET A 1 -5.90 -10.81 7.82
N ILE A 2 -5.50 -9.58 8.16
CA ILE A 2 -5.92 -8.34 7.46
C ILE A 2 -4.99 -8.01 6.27
N SER A 3 -5.54 -7.66 5.11
CA SER A 3 -4.82 -6.95 4.03
C SER A 3 -5.04 -5.45 4.17
N VAL A 4 -3.96 -4.67 4.20
CA VAL A 4 -4.03 -3.21 4.24
C VAL A 4 -3.95 -2.67 2.81
N ILE A 5 -4.88 -1.80 2.40
CA ILE A 5 -4.89 -1.20 1.06
C ILE A 5 -4.62 0.30 1.18
N LEU A 6 -3.63 0.77 0.43
CA LEU A 6 -3.17 2.16 0.39
C LEU A 6 -3.36 2.72 -1.03
N PRO A 7 -4.31 3.63 -1.28
CA PRO A 7 -4.41 4.34 -2.54
C PRO A 7 -3.34 5.44 -2.59
N ALA A 8 -2.31 5.27 -3.44
CA ALA A 8 -1.30 6.29 -3.67
C ALA A 8 -1.82 7.30 -4.71
N VAL A 9 -2.34 8.44 -4.25
CA VAL A 9 -2.97 9.46 -5.12
C VAL A 9 -2.11 10.71 -5.37
N ALA A 10 -1.02 10.90 -4.62
CA ALA A 10 -0.28 12.16 -4.63
C ALA A 10 1.05 12.04 -5.38
N PRO A 11 1.23 12.72 -6.53
CA PRO A 11 2.49 12.71 -7.26
C PRO A 11 3.58 13.51 -6.56
N GLY A 12 4.77 12.93 -6.46
CA GLY A 12 6.02 13.66 -6.19
C GLY A 12 6.89 13.05 -5.08
N PRO A 13 8.16 13.45 -4.96
CA PRO A 13 9.14 12.78 -4.09
C PRO A 13 8.78 12.76 -2.59
N ALA A 14 7.90 13.67 -2.14
CA ALA A 14 7.38 13.64 -0.77
C ALA A 14 6.41 12.47 -0.52
N SER A 15 5.74 11.95 -1.57
CA SER A 15 4.77 10.85 -1.49
C SER A 15 5.43 9.56 -1.02
N VAL A 16 6.60 9.23 -1.57
CA VAL A 16 7.38 8.02 -1.24
C VAL A 16 7.86 8.06 0.21
N HIS A 17 8.28 9.23 0.71
CA HIS A 17 8.70 9.36 2.10
C HIS A 17 7.54 9.19 3.08
N VAL A 18 6.38 9.81 2.80
CA VAL A 18 5.17 9.65 3.62
C VAL A 18 4.72 8.18 3.63
N LEU A 19 4.77 7.52 2.47
CA LEU A 19 4.43 6.11 2.34
C LEU A 19 5.39 5.23 3.16
N ALA A 20 6.69 5.48 3.11
CA ALA A 20 7.67 4.77 3.93
C ALA A 20 7.40 4.94 5.43
N GLN A 21 7.07 6.15 5.88
CA GLN A 21 6.68 6.40 7.27
C GLN A 21 5.42 5.61 7.64
N LEU A 22 4.39 5.62 6.81
CA LEU A 22 3.16 4.87 7.06
C LEU A 22 3.44 3.36 7.16
N LEU A 23 4.23 2.81 6.24
CA LEU A 23 4.63 1.40 6.26
C LEU A 23 5.38 1.04 7.55
N ALA A 24 6.26 1.92 8.05
CA ALA A 24 6.96 1.71 9.31
C ALA A 24 6.00 1.59 10.52
N HIS A 25 4.88 2.31 10.51
CA HIS A 25 3.86 2.21 11.57
C HIS A 25 3.09 0.88 11.53
N LEU A 26 3.09 0.17 10.40
CA LEU A 26 2.43 -1.13 10.25
C LEU A 26 3.32 -2.30 10.72
N VAL A 27 4.62 -2.07 10.94
CA VAL A 27 5.58 -3.12 11.33
C VAL A 27 5.17 -3.87 12.60
N PRO A 28 4.77 -3.21 13.71
CA PRO A 28 4.34 -3.94 14.91
C PRO A 28 3.16 -4.88 14.64
N ALA A 29 2.17 -4.42 13.88
CA ALA A 29 1.00 -5.23 13.55
C ALA A 29 1.31 -6.39 12.59
N ALA A 30 2.33 -6.25 11.74
CA ALA A 30 2.85 -7.35 10.93
C ALA A 30 3.60 -8.38 11.80
N VAL A 31 4.41 -7.92 12.75
CA VAL A 31 5.12 -8.78 13.72
C VAL A 31 4.13 -9.58 14.58
N ASP A 32 3.03 -8.96 15.00
CA ASP A 32 1.96 -9.62 15.75
C ASP A 32 1.11 -10.59 14.89
N GLY A 33 1.36 -10.66 13.58
CA GLY A 33 0.61 -11.51 12.64
C GLY A 33 -0.80 -11.01 12.33
N LEU A 34 -1.12 -9.76 12.69
CA LEU A 34 -2.42 -9.14 12.41
C LEU A 34 -2.52 -8.69 10.94
N VAL A 35 -1.48 -8.01 10.46
CA VAL A 35 -1.33 -7.56 9.07
C VAL A 35 -0.64 -8.66 8.26
N LYS A 36 -1.38 -9.21 7.29
CA LYS A 36 -0.89 -10.26 6.38
C LYS A 36 -0.02 -9.68 5.28
N GLU A 37 -0.42 -8.52 4.78
CA GLU A 37 0.24 -7.83 3.67
C GLU A 37 -0.23 -6.38 3.59
N VAL A 38 0.54 -5.58 2.87
CA VAL A 38 0.16 -4.24 2.45
C VAL A 38 0.14 -4.19 0.92
N VAL A 39 -0.94 -3.65 0.35
CA VAL A 39 -1.09 -3.45 -1.10
C VAL A 39 -1.23 -1.95 -1.36
N ILE A 40 -0.34 -1.43 -2.18
CA ILE A 40 -0.33 -0.04 -2.63
C ILE A 40 -0.86 -0.01 -4.06
N ALA A 41 -1.87 0.80 -4.33
CA ALA A 41 -2.45 0.96 -5.65
C ALA A 41 -2.37 2.41 -6.10
N GLY A 42 -1.78 2.67 -7.26
CA GLY A 42 -1.56 4.04 -7.73
C GLY A 42 -0.73 4.10 -9.02
N PRO A 43 -0.40 5.33 -9.49
CA PRO A 43 0.50 5.52 -10.61
C PRO A 43 1.93 5.12 -10.23
N VAL A 44 2.73 4.72 -11.23
CA VAL A 44 4.15 4.42 -11.04
C VAL A 44 4.91 5.74 -10.82
N GLU A 45 5.72 5.80 -9.77
CA GLU A 45 6.55 6.97 -9.43
C GLU A 45 8.03 6.59 -9.26
N PRO A 46 8.98 7.50 -9.57
CA PRO A 46 10.40 7.26 -9.33
C PRO A 46 10.69 6.97 -7.85
N GLY A 47 11.50 5.95 -7.58
CA GLY A 47 11.87 5.54 -6.21
C GLY A 47 10.85 4.63 -5.51
N LEU A 48 9.70 4.39 -6.13
CA LEU A 48 8.71 3.45 -5.62
C LEU A 48 9.25 2.01 -5.60
N ASP A 49 9.98 1.60 -6.63
CA ASP A 49 10.52 0.23 -6.73
C ASP A 49 11.40 -0.12 -5.52
N ALA A 50 12.31 0.79 -5.13
CA ALA A 50 13.16 0.60 -3.97
C ALA A 50 12.36 0.50 -2.67
N LEU A 51 11.32 1.35 -2.51
CA LEU A 51 10.44 1.28 -1.34
C LEU A 51 9.67 -0.04 -1.27
N ILE A 52 9.16 -0.52 -2.41
CA ILE A 52 8.41 -1.77 -2.51
C ILE A 52 9.32 -2.96 -2.18
N GLU A 53 10.55 -2.96 -2.69
CA GLU A 53 11.56 -3.97 -2.38
C GLU A 53 11.92 -3.98 -0.88
N ASP A 54 12.21 -2.82 -0.30
CA ASP A 54 12.63 -2.69 1.11
C ASP A 54 11.50 -3.00 2.11
N SER A 55 10.25 -2.64 1.76
CA SER A 55 9.10 -2.82 2.66
C SER A 55 8.42 -4.19 2.55
N GLY A 56 8.62 -4.91 1.44
CA GLY A 56 7.87 -6.12 1.13
C GLY A 56 6.38 -5.87 0.83
N ALA A 57 5.96 -4.61 0.67
CA ALA A 57 4.63 -4.28 0.22
C ALA A 57 4.42 -4.74 -1.23
N ARG A 58 3.17 -4.93 -1.64
CA ARG A 58 2.82 -5.23 -3.03
C ARG A 58 2.36 -3.95 -3.72
N PHE A 59 2.88 -3.68 -4.91
CA PHE A 59 2.39 -2.59 -5.73
C PHE A 59 1.46 -3.07 -6.86
N VAL A 60 0.40 -2.31 -7.10
CA VAL A 60 -0.52 -2.47 -8.22
C VAL A 60 -0.58 -1.16 -9.00
N ALA A 61 -0.04 -1.17 -10.22
CA ALA A 61 -0.17 -0.04 -11.11
C ALA A 61 -1.65 0.16 -11.48
N ALA A 62 -2.20 1.31 -11.11
CA ALA A 62 -3.59 1.67 -11.34
C ALA A 62 -3.74 3.18 -11.54
N SER A 63 -4.82 3.58 -12.18
CA SER A 63 -5.16 4.99 -12.41
C SER A 63 -6.65 5.21 -12.20
N GLY A 64 -7.05 6.45 -11.93
CA GLY A 64 -8.44 6.82 -11.67
C GLY A 64 -8.58 7.61 -10.37
N ASP A 65 -9.81 7.70 -9.89
CA ASP A 65 -10.09 8.29 -8.58
C ASP A 65 -9.69 7.35 -7.43
N ARG A 66 -9.80 7.85 -6.19
CA ARG A 66 -9.49 7.05 -4.99
C ARG A 66 -10.26 5.73 -4.93
N GLY A 67 -11.52 5.73 -5.38
CA GLY A 67 -12.35 4.53 -5.39
C GLY A 67 -11.81 3.47 -6.33
N ALA A 68 -11.38 3.88 -7.53
CA ALA A 68 -10.76 3.00 -8.51
C ALA A 68 -9.45 2.40 -7.98
N LEU A 69 -8.60 3.20 -7.33
CA LEU A 69 -7.36 2.71 -6.73
C LEU A 69 -7.64 1.72 -5.59
N LEU A 70 -8.57 2.05 -4.71
CA LEU A 70 -8.95 1.16 -3.61
C LEU A 70 -9.51 -0.17 -4.13
N ALA A 71 -10.37 -0.12 -5.15
CA ALA A 71 -10.92 -1.32 -5.79
C ALA A 71 -9.81 -2.17 -6.44
N ALA A 72 -8.85 -1.55 -7.13
CA ALA A 72 -7.72 -2.26 -7.74
C ALA A 72 -6.86 -2.97 -6.69
N GLY A 73 -6.56 -2.30 -5.57
CA GLY A 73 -5.82 -2.92 -4.47
C GLY A 73 -6.61 -4.06 -3.80
N ALA A 74 -7.90 -3.83 -3.53
CA ALA A 74 -8.78 -4.83 -2.93
C ALA A 74 -8.93 -6.09 -3.80
N ALA A 75 -8.94 -5.95 -5.13
CA ALA A 75 -9.07 -7.07 -6.06
C ALA A 75 -7.91 -8.07 -6.00
N VAL A 76 -6.74 -7.68 -5.47
CA VAL A 76 -5.56 -8.55 -5.33
C VAL A 76 -5.25 -8.91 -3.87
N ALA A 77 -6.08 -8.46 -2.93
CA ALA A 77 -5.94 -8.73 -1.51
C ALA A 77 -6.11 -10.24 -1.23
N ARG A 78 -5.31 -10.76 -0.30
CA ARG A 78 -5.25 -12.17 0.10
C ARG A 78 -5.68 -12.39 1.55
N GLY A 79 -5.97 -11.32 2.28
CA GLY A 79 -6.48 -11.34 3.64
C GLY A 79 -8.00 -11.52 3.68
N ASP A 80 -8.50 -12.10 4.76
CA ASP A 80 -9.93 -12.33 4.96
C ASP A 80 -10.69 -11.02 5.27
N TRP A 81 -9.93 -10.00 5.67
CA TRP A 81 -10.42 -8.67 6.02
C TRP A 81 -9.58 -7.63 5.29
N ILE A 82 -10.23 -6.54 4.90
CA ILE A 82 -9.58 -5.40 4.24
C ILE A 82 -9.62 -4.21 5.19
N LEU A 83 -8.46 -3.59 5.39
CA LEU A 83 -8.33 -2.27 6.04
C LEU A 83 -7.87 -1.27 4.98
N ALA A 84 -8.73 -0.31 4.64
CA ALA A 84 -8.39 0.80 3.77
C ALA A 84 -7.84 1.97 4.61
N LEU A 85 -6.66 2.49 4.26
CA LEU A 85 -6.08 3.70 4.88
C LEU A 85 -5.76 4.71 3.77
N ASP A 86 -5.92 6.01 4.04
CA ASP A 86 -5.67 7.16 3.14
C ASP A 86 -4.97 8.27 3.92
#